data_AF-A0A9W9C6H7-F1
#
_entry.id   AF-A0A9W9C6H7-F1
#
_cell.length_a   1.000
_cell.length_b   1.000
_cell.length_c   1.000
_cell.angle_alpha   90.00
_cell.angle_beta   90.00
_cell.angle_gamma   90.00
#
_symmetry.space_group_name_H-M   'P 1'
#
loop_
_entity.id
_entity.type
_entity.pdbx_description
1 polymer ?
#
loop_
_entity_poly.entity_id
_entity_poly.type
_entity_poly.pdbx_seq_one_letter_code
_entity_poly.pdbx_strand_id
1 'polypeptide(L)'
;MKRKNEEMQVELSNLRQLYDLLRLRPEQEALAILRKIRTDSLDASQAQQTHSLVDFIQQGQSTSGPSVVTQTSDPAHPLTLPSIRLALDSPSSDPNSLPFTSIFPIGYDEPTSQRRRHASDTDVSARTNEFQRIVLTNPSSDAFNSIPPPTSIDSLLHPDTDASFDPRLEGLPKWTPITKDARFLTHLMNLWHKWEYSYYHYLDWDIFLDDLSSGCTDFCSELLVNAVLASASFHSSLVRNRSKPFGDSLITRFYREARRLWEAEEGVDSLTRVQAALALFMVFGKHGRDRVGYMFLQEACRLARTLGLFRLPSPATQRPPHIQQEKWDRARAVTAWALFNFQLMQYYVSIIRLFQPFTHYESSNERISSYRDQALLRTSTANKELRQLIVLHDSLHGWAATITIILHPLVIAVFGSLDEIVSQENPDFVWETNEAYRGLLTCLRGLSVITTYNFYSQSLFRLVTQSCQSLAIPLPTEITSVLDRFQSDEWTKTAASMVSSQYIADMRRTVSGMENARMDTIISRWDALTIKEDPDKRHAHS
;
A
#
# COMPACT_ATOMS: atom_id res chain seq x y z
N MET A 1 43.05 7.44 24.10
CA MET A 1 42.46 8.24 23.00
C MET A 1 43.32 8.22 21.74
N LYS A 2 44.60 8.65 21.78
CA LYS A 2 45.46 8.72 20.58
C LYS A 2 45.70 7.36 19.89
N ARG A 3 46.11 6.33 20.65
CA ARG A 3 46.32 4.97 20.13
C ARG A 3 45.07 4.34 19.50
N LYS A 4 43.89 4.54 20.10
CA LYS A 4 42.61 4.03 19.57
C LYS A 4 42.17 4.76 18.29
N ASN A 5 42.59 6.02 18.12
CA ASN A 5 42.36 6.77 16.89
C ASN A 5 43.29 6.29 15.76
N GLU A 6 44.55 5.99 16.08
CA GLU A 6 45.52 5.41 15.14
C GLU A 6 45.06 4.02 14.67
N GLU A 7 44.57 3.16 15.58
CA GLU A 7 43.99 1.86 15.24
C GLU A 7 42.78 1.98 14.29
N MET A 8 41.85 2.91 14.55
CA MET A 8 40.70 3.15 13.66
C MET A 8 41.10 3.70 12.28
N GLN A 9 42.14 4.54 12.19
CA GLN A 9 42.60 5.08 10.90
C GLN A 9 43.20 3.98 10.02
N VAL A 10 43.94 3.05 10.63
CA VAL A 10 44.49 1.87 9.92
C VAL A 10 43.37 0.97 9.43
N GLU A 11 42.36 0.71 10.25
CA GLU A 11 41.20 -0.11 9.88
C GLU A 11 40.40 0.51 8.72
N LEU A 12 40.18 1.82 8.77
CA LEU A 12 39.47 2.56 7.73
C LEU A 12 40.24 2.56 6.40
N SER A 13 41.58 2.61 6.45
CA SER A 13 42.44 2.46 5.28
C SER A 13 42.32 1.07 4.64
N ASN A 14 42.28 0.02 5.46
CA ASN A 14 42.18 -1.35 4.97
C ASN A 14 40.81 -1.64 4.35
N LEU A 15 39.72 -1.15 4.96
CA LEU A 15 38.37 -1.27 4.39
C LEU A 15 38.22 -0.53 3.06
N ARG A 16 38.91 0.62 2.91
CA ARG A 16 38.94 1.34 1.63
C ARG A 16 39.67 0.55 0.55
N GLN A 17 40.81 -0.06 0.86
CA GLN A 17 41.52 -0.93 -0.09
C GLN A 17 40.67 -2.15 -0.50
N LEU A 18 39.98 -2.78 0.44
CA LEU A 18 39.07 -3.90 0.12
C LEU A 18 37.91 -3.46 -0.77
N TYR A 19 37.33 -2.28 -0.51
CA TYR A 19 36.29 -1.70 -1.34
C TYR A 19 36.80 -1.42 -2.77
N ASP A 20 37.99 -0.84 -2.90
CA ASP A 20 38.58 -0.55 -4.21
C ASP A 20 38.92 -1.85 -4.97
N LEU A 21 39.35 -2.89 -4.27
CA LEU A 21 39.58 -4.22 -4.85
C LEU A 21 38.28 -4.85 -5.35
N LEU A 22 37.19 -4.77 -4.59
CA LEU A 22 35.87 -5.25 -5.03
C LEU A 22 35.32 -4.44 -6.21
N ARG A 23 35.67 -3.15 -6.29
CA ARG A 23 35.21 -2.24 -7.34
C ARG A 23 35.97 -2.40 -8.66
N LEU A 24 37.26 -2.69 -8.61
CA LEU A 24 38.15 -2.68 -9.79
C LEU A 24 38.38 -4.07 -10.39
N ARG A 25 38.01 -5.16 -9.71
CA ARG A 25 38.23 -6.54 -10.19
C ARG A 25 37.04 -7.11 -10.97
N PRO A 26 37.27 -8.10 -11.85
CA PRO A 26 36.20 -8.83 -12.53
C PRO A 26 35.21 -9.47 -11.55
N GLU A 27 33.93 -9.52 -11.93
CA GLU A 27 32.81 -9.96 -11.08
C GLU A 27 33.03 -11.35 -10.43
N GLN A 28 33.65 -12.29 -11.14
CA GLN A 28 33.94 -13.63 -10.61
C GLN A 28 34.94 -13.60 -9.45
N GLU A 29 35.96 -12.76 -9.52
CA GLU A 29 36.95 -12.59 -8.46
C GLU A 29 36.34 -11.83 -7.27
N ALA A 30 35.55 -10.79 -7.53
CA ALA A 30 34.83 -10.05 -6.48
C ALA A 30 33.84 -10.95 -5.72
N LEU A 31 33.12 -11.84 -6.42
CA LEU A 31 32.22 -12.82 -5.82
C LEU A 31 32.97 -13.89 -5.00
N ALA A 32 34.15 -14.32 -5.43
CA ALA A 32 34.99 -15.24 -4.67
C ALA A 32 35.47 -14.61 -3.36
N ILE A 33 35.89 -13.33 -3.39
CA ILE A 33 36.27 -12.55 -2.22
C ILE A 33 35.07 -12.40 -1.26
N LEU A 34 33.89 -12.05 -1.78
CA LEU A 34 32.67 -11.91 -0.97
C LEU A 34 32.22 -13.23 -0.33
N ARG A 35 32.36 -14.36 -1.04
CA ARG A 35 32.07 -15.69 -0.46
C ARG A 35 33.01 -16.00 0.68
N LYS A 36 34.31 -15.70 0.52
CA LYS A 36 35.32 -15.94 1.56
C LYS A 36 35.09 -15.08 2.81
N ILE A 37 34.73 -13.81 2.64
CA ILE A 37 34.32 -12.91 3.73
C ILE A 37 33.10 -13.47 4.49
N ARG A 38 32.17 -14.14 3.79
CA ARG A 38 30.97 -14.71 4.40
C ARG A 38 31.21 -16.07 5.07
N THR A 39 32.27 -16.79 4.71
CA THR A 39 32.59 -18.11 5.27
C THR A 39 33.54 -18.06 6.45
N ASP A 40 34.38 -17.03 6.57
CA ASP A 40 35.26 -16.87 7.74
C ASP A 40 34.47 -16.37 8.96
N SER A 41 34.32 -17.25 9.95
CA SER A 41 33.52 -17.09 11.18
C SER A 41 34.02 -15.98 12.12
N LEU A 42 33.10 -15.52 12.98
CA LEU A 42 33.11 -14.39 13.93
C LEU A 42 34.18 -14.39 15.05
N ASP A 43 35.13 -15.33 15.08
CA ASP A 43 36.06 -15.49 16.21
C ASP A 43 37.50 -14.98 15.96
N ALA A 44 37.80 -14.48 14.76
CA ALA A 44 39.10 -13.86 14.46
C ALA A 44 39.02 -12.33 14.64
N SER A 45 40.06 -11.72 15.22
CA SER A 45 40.12 -10.25 15.30
C SER A 45 40.09 -9.64 13.89
N GLN A 46 39.27 -8.60 13.68
CA GLN A 46 39.03 -8.00 12.34
C GLN A 46 40.33 -7.63 11.59
N ALA A 47 41.39 -7.27 12.31
CA ALA A 47 42.71 -7.00 11.73
C ALA A 47 43.37 -8.24 11.08
N GLN A 48 43.19 -9.44 11.66
CA GLN A 48 43.73 -10.68 11.11
C GLN A 48 42.96 -11.16 9.88
N GLN A 49 41.65 -10.94 9.84
CA GLN A 49 40.82 -11.23 8.66
C GLN A 49 41.25 -10.37 7.46
N THR A 50 41.56 -9.11 7.71
CA THR A 50 41.93 -8.18 6.64
C THR A 50 43.31 -8.50 6.06
N HIS A 51 44.28 -8.92 6.88
CA HIS A 51 45.58 -9.40 6.41
C HIS A 51 45.49 -10.73 5.61
N SER A 52 44.70 -11.70 6.11
CA SER A 52 44.45 -12.98 5.41
C SER A 52 43.84 -12.79 4.01
N LEU A 53 42.93 -11.83 3.88
CA LEU A 53 42.30 -11.49 2.60
C LEU A 53 43.27 -10.82 1.63
N VAL A 54 44.16 -9.96 2.11
CA VAL A 54 45.18 -9.30 1.29
C VAL A 54 46.24 -10.31 0.80
N ASP A 55 46.69 -11.23 1.66
CA ASP A 55 47.66 -12.28 1.28
C ASP A 55 47.07 -13.27 0.26
N PHE A 56 45.78 -13.61 0.39
CA PHE A 56 45.08 -14.43 -0.60
C PHE A 56 44.99 -13.74 -1.98
N ILE A 57 44.79 -12.42 -1.99
CA ILE A 57 44.73 -11.61 -3.22
C ILE A 57 46.11 -11.50 -3.88
N GLN A 58 47.20 -11.54 -3.10
CA GLN A 58 48.57 -11.57 -3.64
C GLN A 58 48.97 -12.94 -4.17
N GLN A 59 48.48 -14.04 -3.57
CA GLN A 59 48.79 -15.41 -4.00
C GLN A 59 47.96 -15.88 -5.22
N GLY A 60 46.83 -15.22 -5.51
CA GLY A 60 45.96 -15.55 -6.66
C GLY A 60 46.49 -15.18 -8.05
N GLN A 61 47.70 -14.61 -8.18
CA GLN A 61 48.27 -14.24 -9.48
C GLN A 61 48.88 -15.40 -10.27
N SER A 62 48.91 -16.61 -9.73
CA SER A 62 49.51 -17.79 -10.39
C SER A 62 48.59 -19.00 -10.29
N THR A 63 47.64 -19.14 -11.22
CA THR A 63 47.15 -20.44 -11.73
C THR A 63 46.10 -20.20 -12.82
N SER A 64 46.54 -20.23 -14.07
CA SER A 64 45.68 -20.39 -15.24
C SER A 64 45.35 -21.87 -15.44
N GLY A 65 44.06 -22.23 -15.42
CA GLY A 65 43.59 -23.55 -15.83
C GLY A 65 42.05 -23.57 -15.98
N PRO A 66 41.50 -24.13 -17.07
CA PRO A 66 40.05 -24.08 -17.32
C PRO A 66 39.37 -25.21 -16.54
N SER A 67 38.58 -24.86 -15.53
CA SER A 67 37.69 -25.82 -14.87
C SER A 67 36.25 -25.57 -15.31
N VAL A 68 35.77 -26.47 -16.18
CA VAL A 68 34.36 -26.65 -16.51
C VAL A 68 33.62 -27.01 -15.21
N VAL A 69 32.78 -26.12 -14.71
CA VAL A 69 31.83 -26.43 -13.63
C VAL A 69 30.48 -26.68 -14.27
N THR A 70 30.12 -27.96 -14.29
CA THR A 70 28.78 -28.46 -14.63
C THR A 70 27.77 -27.82 -13.67
N GLN A 71 26.89 -26.97 -14.20
CA GLN A 71 25.75 -26.45 -13.46
C GLN A 71 24.75 -27.59 -13.26
N THR A 72 24.77 -28.23 -12.09
CA THR A 72 23.58 -28.92 -11.59
C THR A 72 22.55 -27.85 -11.27
N SER A 73 21.57 -27.72 -12.15
CA SER A 73 20.38 -26.90 -11.94
C SER A 73 19.59 -27.48 -10.77
N ASP A 74 19.76 -26.92 -9.57
CA ASP A 74 18.75 -27.05 -8.53
C ASP A 74 17.45 -26.43 -9.07
N PRO A 75 16.30 -27.12 -8.95
CA PRO A 75 15.04 -26.58 -9.43
C PRO A 75 14.76 -25.30 -8.65
N ALA A 76 14.63 -24.19 -9.38
CA ALA A 76 14.24 -22.90 -8.84
C ALA A 76 12.95 -23.05 -8.04
N HIS A 77 13.05 -23.01 -6.70
CA HIS A 77 11.88 -22.84 -5.87
C HIS A 77 11.24 -21.50 -6.24
N PRO A 78 9.94 -21.47 -6.60
CA PRO A 78 9.30 -20.25 -6.98
C PRO A 78 9.30 -19.30 -5.77
N LEU A 79 9.82 -18.08 -5.96
CA LEU A 79 9.81 -16.96 -5.02
C LEU A 79 8.39 -16.39 -4.82
N THR A 80 7.38 -17.25 -4.90
CA THR A 80 5.97 -16.90 -4.84
C THR A 80 5.45 -17.21 -3.44
N LEU A 81 5.24 -16.14 -2.68
CA LEU A 81 4.39 -16.15 -1.51
C LEU A 81 2.98 -16.61 -1.91
N PRO A 82 2.24 -17.27 -1.01
CA PRO A 82 0.80 -17.44 -1.14
C PRO A 82 0.14 -16.12 -1.52
N SER A 83 -0.23 -15.99 -2.80
CA SER A 83 -1.02 -14.85 -3.26
C SER A 83 -2.40 -14.92 -2.63
N ILE A 84 -3.19 -13.85 -2.76
CA ILE A 84 -4.64 -13.85 -2.52
C ILE A 84 -5.36 -15.08 -3.12
N ARG A 85 -4.78 -15.74 -4.14
CA ARG A 85 -5.14 -17.09 -4.59
C ARG A 85 -5.35 -18.08 -3.47
N LEU A 86 -4.47 -18.13 -2.47
CA LEU A 86 -4.67 -19.01 -1.33
C LEU A 86 -6.02 -18.70 -0.66
N ALA A 87 -6.41 -17.43 -0.51
CA ALA A 87 -7.72 -17.01 0.03
C ALA A 87 -8.90 -17.19 -0.93
N LEU A 88 -8.64 -17.27 -2.25
CA LEU A 88 -9.61 -17.40 -3.32
C LEU A 88 -9.84 -18.86 -3.78
N ASP A 89 -8.93 -19.79 -3.48
CA ASP A 89 -8.98 -21.16 -4.00
C ASP A 89 -10.05 -22.03 -3.28
N SER A 90 -10.80 -22.78 -4.10
CA SER A 90 -11.74 -23.85 -3.74
C SER A 90 -10.98 -25.19 -3.64
N PRO A 91 -11.38 -26.15 -2.78
CA PRO A 91 -10.55 -27.32 -2.49
C PRO A 91 -10.66 -28.36 -3.61
N SER A 92 -9.64 -28.46 -4.44
CA SER A 92 -9.42 -29.67 -5.24
C SER A 92 -7.92 -29.93 -5.42
N SER A 93 -7.26 -30.31 -4.34
CA SER A 93 -6.18 -31.32 -4.29
C SER A 93 -5.42 -31.22 -2.96
N ASP A 94 -5.61 -32.25 -2.12
CA ASP A 94 -4.81 -32.68 -0.95
C ASP A 94 -4.38 -31.66 0.13
N PRO A 95 -4.90 -31.75 1.39
CA PRO A 95 -4.50 -30.88 2.50
C PRO A 95 -3.14 -31.18 3.15
N ASN A 96 -2.39 -32.20 2.69
CA ASN A 96 -1.28 -32.78 3.46
C ASN A 96 0.13 -32.51 2.90
N SER A 97 0.32 -31.46 2.09
CA SER A 97 1.65 -31.10 1.60
C SER A 97 1.88 -29.59 1.63
N LEU A 98 2.02 -29.02 2.83
CA LEU A 98 2.80 -27.81 3.03
C LEU A 98 3.86 -28.11 4.09
N PRO A 99 5.17 -28.09 3.75
CA PRO A 99 6.21 -28.19 4.75
C PRO A 99 6.27 -26.83 5.42
N PHE A 100 5.95 -26.73 6.71
CA PHE A 100 6.64 -25.93 7.71
C PHE A 100 5.92 -26.13 9.04
N THR A 101 6.27 -27.24 9.67
CA THR A 101 6.21 -27.41 11.12
C THR A 101 7.06 -26.32 11.78
N SER A 102 6.55 -25.80 12.90
CA SER A 102 7.26 -24.99 13.90
C SER A 102 8.75 -25.32 13.98
N ILE A 103 9.62 -24.29 13.99
CA ILE A 103 10.85 -24.15 14.81
C ILE A 103 11.49 -22.78 14.46
N PHE A 104 11.32 -21.81 15.37
CA PHE A 104 12.46 -21.18 16.03
C PHE A 104 12.07 -20.99 17.51
N PRO A 105 12.89 -21.43 18.47
CA PRO A 105 12.71 -21.01 19.85
C PRO A 105 12.96 -19.50 19.94
N ILE A 106 12.05 -18.81 20.60
CA ILE A 106 12.15 -17.38 20.95
C ILE A 106 13.34 -17.22 21.91
N GLY A 107 14.44 -16.65 21.40
CA GLY A 107 15.54 -16.12 22.19
C GLY A 107 15.46 -14.61 22.24
N TYR A 108 15.41 -14.06 23.45
CA TYR A 108 15.62 -12.64 23.73
C TYR A 108 17.07 -12.26 23.36
N ASP A 109 17.25 -11.29 22.47
CA ASP A 109 18.13 -10.12 22.60
C ASP A 109 18.44 -9.44 21.25
N GLU A 110 18.52 -8.11 21.29
CA GLU A 110 18.83 -7.14 20.22
C GLU A 110 20.31 -7.23 19.74
N PRO A 111 20.81 -6.54 18.66
CA PRO A 111 20.55 -5.12 18.38
C PRO A 111 20.40 -4.64 16.92
N THR A 112 19.74 -3.48 16.82
CA THR A 112 19.80 -2.39 15.84
C THR A 112 20.55 -2.55 14.51
N SER A 113 19.82 -2.33 13.41
CA SER A 113 20.33 -1.62 12.23
C SER A 113 19.50 -0.35 12.01
N GLN A 114 19.98 0.75 12.60
CA GLN A 114 19.48 2.09 12.29
C GLN A 114 19.95 2.48 10.89
N ARG A 115 19.03 2.55 9.92
CA ARG A 115 19.23 3.42 8.74
C ARG A 115 18.43 4.69 8.97
N ARG A 116 19.09 5.68 9.55
CA ARG A 116 18.60 7.05 9.71
C ARG A 116 18.35 7.63 8.32
N ARG A 117 17.10 7.63 7.84
CA ARG A 117 16.69 8.50 6.72
C ARG A 117 16.29 9.83 7.35
N HIS A 118 17.21 10.79 7.34
CA HIS A 118 16.81 12.19 7.47
C HIS A 118 16.13 12.58 6.15
N ALA A 119 14.80 12.67 6.17
CA ALA A 119 14.07 13.56 5.29
C ALA A 119 13.67 14.75 6.15
N SER A 120 13.95 15.96 5.68
CA SER A 120 13.49 17.20 6.30
C SER A 120 11.97 17.22 6.28
N ASP A 121 11.37 17.37 7.46
CA ASP A 121 9.94 17.60 7.65
C ASP A 121 9.53 18.80 6.79
N THR A 122 8.95 18.52 5.62
CA THR A 122 8.26 19.52 4.83
C THR A 122 6.79 19.30 5.12
N ASP A 123 6.28 20.14 6.00
CA ASP A 123 4.88 20.27 6.36
C ASP A 123 4.06 20.50 5.07
N VAL A 124 3.30 19.50 4.63
CA VAL A 124 2.29 19.67 3.56
C VAL A 124 0.93 19.70 4.23
N SER A 125 0.65 20.83 4.87
CA SER A 125 -0.68 21.19 5.33
C SER A 125 -1.20 22.30 4.42
N ALA A 126 -2.23 21.98 3.64
CA ALA A 126 -2.95 22.98 2.86
C ALA A 126 -3.78 23.84 3.82
N ARG A 127 -3.45 25.14 3.88
CA ARG A 127 -4.30 26.16 4.48
C ARG A 127 -5.26 26.66 3.41
N THR A 128 -6.55 26.70 3.71
CA THR A 128 -7.55 27.39 2.89
C THR A 128 -8.37 28.27 3.81
N ASN A 129 -8.12 29.58 3.79
CA ASN A 129 -9.01 30.60 4.32
C ASN A 129 -9.62 31.36 3.13
N GLU A 130 -10.88 31.74 3.30
CA GLU A 130 -11.77 32.47 2.39
C GLU A 130 -12.39 31.66 1.24
N PHE A 131 -13.72 31.44 1.31
CA PHE A 131 -14.73 31.80 0.30
C PHE A 131 -16.03 30.99 0.48
N GLN A 132 -16.76 31.29 1.54
CA GLN A 132 -18.04 30.67 1.91
C GLN A 132 -19.25 31.36 1.26
N ARG A 133 -19.36 31.45 -0.08
CA ARG A 133 -20.50 32.21 -0.64
C ARG A 133 -21.12 31.86 -1.98
N ILE A 134 -20.93 30.66 -2.57
CA ILE A 134 -21.59 30.35 -3.84
C ILE A 134 -22.02 28.87 -3.96
N VAL A 135 -22.73 28.27 -2.99
CA VAL A 135 -23.52 27.05 -3.27
C VAL A 135 -24.69 26.93 -2.29
N LEU A 136 -25.73 27.77 -2.40
CA LEU A 136 -27.04 27.48 -1.80
C LEU A 136 -28.15 28.09 -2.67
N THR A 137 -28.73 27.28 -3.56
CA THR A 137 -30.11 27.32 -4.09
C THR A 137 -30.20 26.11 -5.04
N ASN A 138 -31.05 25.09 -4.92
CA ASN A 138 -32.34 24.88 -4.27
C ASN A 138 -32.52 23.38 -3.92
N PRO A 139 -33.51 23.03 -3.07
CA PRO A 139 -33.71 21.69 -2.50
C PRO A 139 -34.85 20.90 -3.18
N SER A 140 -34.73 19.56 -3.23
CA SER A 140 -35.81 18.60 -2.91
C SER A 140 -35.46 17.15 -3.28
N SER A 141 -35.34 16.28 -2.26
CA SER A 141 -35.99 14.96 -2.09
C SER A 141 -35.07 13.92 -1.43
N ASP A 142 -35.27 13.75 -0.12
CA ASP A 142 -35.19 12.53 0.69
C ASP A 142 -34.30 11.38 0.22
N ALA A 143 -33.08 11.29 0.80
CA ALA A 143 -32.58 10.11 1.51
C ALA A 143 -31.17 10.40 2.09
N PHE A 144 -30.95 9.88 3.30
CA PHE A 144 -29.67 9.81 4.05
C PHE A 144 -29.23 11.07 4.83
N ASN A 145 -29.67 11.11 6.10
CA ASN A 145 -28.94 11.75 7.20
C ASN A 145 -27.60 11.00 7.44
N SER A 146 -26.66 11.13 6.52
CA SER A 146 -25.30 10.59 6.68
C SER A 146 -24.34 11.75 6.90
N ILE A 147 -23.58 11.70 7.99
CA ILE A 147 -22.41 12.55 8.22
C ILE A 147 -21.52 12.47 6.97
N PRO A 148 -21.08 13.59 6.39
CA PRO A 148 -20.27 13.56 5.18
C PRO A 148 -18.97 12.78 5.43
N PRO A 149 -18.57 11.87 4.53
CA PRO A 149 -17.40 11.02 4.73
C PRO A 149 -16.16 11.89 5.00
N PRO A 150 -15.25 11.50 5.89
CA PRO A 150 -14.16 12.35 6.40
C PRO A 150 -13.17 12.84 5.32
N THR A 151 -13.20 12.27 4.11
CA THR A 151 -12.41 12.70 2.96
C THR A 151 -13.16 13.58 1.97
N SER A 152 -14.47 13.81 2.21
CA SER A 152 -15.28 14.70 1.39
C SER A 152 -14.85 16.14 1.57
N ILE A 153 -15.12 16.95 0.55
CA ILE A 153 -14.80 18.37 0.59
C ILE A 153 -15.57 19.10 1.70
N ASP A 154 -16.81 18.70 1.99
CA ASP A 154 -17.61 19.27 3.08
C ASP A 154 -16.94 19.03 4.44
N SER A 155 -16.39 17.83 4.68
CA SER A 155 -15.66 17.51 5.92
C SER A 155 -14.27 18.18 6.02
N LEU A 156 -13.67 18.54 4.87
CA LEU A 156 -12.38 19.25 4.82
C LEU A 156 -12.54 20.78 4.93
N LEU A 157 -13.64 21.34 4.43
CA LEU A 157 -13.96 22.77 4.45
C LEU A 157 -14.62 23.21 5.75
N HIS A 158 -15.25 22.28 6.48
CA HIS A 158 -15.76 22.49 7.83
C HIS A 158 -15.00 21.61 8.82
N PRO A 159 -13.71 21.90 9.11
CA PRO A 159 -13.06 21.26 10.24
C PRO A 159 -13.80 21.71 11.49
N ASP A 160 -14.64 20.84 12.05
CA ASP A 160 -15.36 21.08 13.30
C ASP A 160 -14.40 21.73 14.30
N THR A 161 -14.66 23.01 14.58
CA THR A 161 -13.79 23.85 15.42
C THR A 161 -13.96 23.52 16.90
N ASP A 162 -14.89 22.62 17.21
CA ASP A 162 -14.89 21.76 18.39
C ASP A 162 -15.00 20.32 17.88
N ALA A 163 -13.93 19.53 17.98
CA ALA A 163 -14.03 18.09 17.75
C ALA A 163 -15.03 17.53 18.76
N SER A 164 -16.30 17.42 18.36
CA SER A 164 -17.35 16.81 19.15
C SER A 164 -16.86 15.44 19.58
N PHE A 165 -16.60 15.28 20.87
CA PHE A 165 -16.22 14.01 21.44
C PHE A 165 -17.37 13.02 21.19
N ASP A 166 -17.13 11.96 20.42
CA ASP A 166 -18.13 10.91 20.29
C ASP A 166 -18.31 10.25 21.67
N PRO A 167 -19.48 10.38 22.31
CA PRO A 167 -19.70 9.87 23.66
C PRO A 167 -19.54 8.36 23.75
N ARG A 168 -19.65 7.62 22.63
CA ARG A 168 -19.42 6.18 22.57
C ARG A 168 -17.99 5.81 22.99
N LEU A 169 -17.01 6.71 22.83
CA LEU A 169 -15.62 6.51 23.21
C LEU A 169 -15.37 6.51 24.74
N GLU A 170 -16.33 6.96 25.55
CA GLU A 170 -16.22 6.92 27.02
C GLU A 170 -16.06 5.49 27.56
N GLY A 171 -16.47 4.47 26.78
CA GLY A 171 -16.30 3.06 27.11
C GLY A 171 -14.86 2.54 27.02
N LEU A 172 -13.94 3.26 26.38
CA LEU A 172 -12.55 2.82 26.11
C LEU A 172 -11.78 2.25 27.32
N PRO A 173 -11.84 2.83 28.53
CA PRO A 173 -11.10 2.30 29.69
C PRO A 173 -11.46 0.87 30.09
N LYS A 174 -12.61 0.35 29.63
CA LYS A 174 -13.03 -1.04 29.88
C LYS A 174 -12.28 -2.06 29.02
N TRP A 175 -11.79 -1.64 27.85
CA TRP A 175 -11.21 -2.50 26.82
C TRP A 175 -9.69 -2.64 26.90
N THR A 176 -9.03 -1.95 27.83
CA THR A 176 -7.57 -2.01 27.99
C THR A 176 -7.14 -1.92 29.45
N PRO A 177 -6.16 -2.72 29.91
CA PRO A 177 -5.57 -2.59 31.23
C PRO A 177 -4.49 -1.51 31.31
N ILE A 178 -4.03 -0.94 30.20
CA ILE A 178 -2.80 -0.14 30.11
C ILE A 178 -2.92 1.24 30.77
N THR A 179 -4.07 1.89 30.62
CA THR A 179 -4.40 3.15 31.28
C THR A 179 -5.91 3.26 31.43
N LYS A 180 -6.36 3.95 32.48
CA LYS A 180 -7.79 4.23 32.74
C LYS A 180 -8.16 5.69 32.46
N ASP A 181 -7.23 6.48 31.93
CA ASP A 181 -7.49 7.87 31.52
C ASP A 181 -8.34 7.90 30.24
N ALA A 182 -9.66 8.02 30.41
CA ALA A 182 -10.64 8.04 29.32
C ALA A 182 -10.39 9.19 28.33
N ARG A 183 -9.99 10.37 28.81
CA ARG A 183 -9.74 11.53 27.94
C ARG A 183 -8.54 11.29 27.05
N PHE A 184 -7.47 10.71 27.62
CA PHE A 184 -6.28 10.37 26.86
C PHE A 184 -6.55 9.27 25.82
N LEU A 185 -7.26 8.21 26.19
CA LEU A 185 -7.64 7.15 25.25
C LEU A 185 -8.51 7.68 24.10
N THR A 186 -9.49 8.52 24.41
CA THR A 186 -10.36 9.17 23.42
C THR A 186 -9.55 10.07 22.49
N HIS A 187 -8.59 10.83 23.02
CA HIS A 187 -7.68 11.64 22.22
C HIS A 187 -6.85 10.80 21.23
N LEU A 188 -6.29 9.66 21.66
CA LEU A 188 -5.57 8.76 20.77
C LEU A 188 -6.49 8.20 19.67
N MET A 189 -7.69 7.75 20.05
CA MET A 189 -8.65 7.15 19.13
C MET A 189 -9.12 8.16 18.06
N ASN A 190 -9.35 9.42 18.43
CA ASN A 190 -9.66 10.51 17.51
C ASN A 190 -8.50 10.84 16.56
N LEU A 191 -7.25 10.83 17.05
CA LEU A 191 -6.08 11.01 16.19
C LEU A 191 -5.95 9.88 15.17
N TRP A 192 -6.17 8.64 15.59
CA TRP A 192 -6.16 7.50 14.69
C TRP A 192 -7.27 7.60 13.63
N HIS A 193 -8.48 7.96 14.04
CA HIS A 193 -9.59 8.18 13.11
C HIS A 193 -9.26 9.26 12.06
N LYS A 194 -8.70 10.38 12.51
CA LYS A 194 -8.31 11.49 11.63
C LYS A 194 -7.22 11.10 10.63
N TRP A 195 -6.15 10.48 11.10
CA TRP A 195 -4.91 10.33 10.32
C TRP A 195 -4.71 8.98 9.65
N GLU A 196 -5.32 7.92 10.17
CA GLU A 196 -5.14 6.55 9.65
C GLU A 196 -6.42 5.95 9.11
N TYR A 197 -7.52 6.07 9.85
CA TYR A 197 -8.78 5.46 9.46
C TYR A 197 -9.24 5.98 8.10
N SER A 198 -9.18 7.30 7.89
CA SER A 198 -9.50 8.01 6.64
C SER A 198 -8.76 7.49 5.40
N TYR A 199 -7.70 6.70 5.58
CA TYR A 199 -6.97 6.06 4.51
C TYR A 199 -7.14 4.53 4.50
N TYR A 200 -6.88 3.86 5.62
CA TYR A 200 -6.77 2.39 5.68
C TYR A 200 -8.09 1.64 5.94
N HIS A 201 -9.09 2.27 6.57
CA HIS A 201 -10.46 1.75 6.75
C HIS A 201 -10.59 0.24 7.05
N TYR A 202 -9.76 -0.32 7.93
CA TYR A 202 -9.79 -1.77 8.19
C TYR A 202 -10.97 -2.24 9.05
N LEU A 203 -11.85 -1.34 9.48
CA LEU A 203 -13.09 -1.63 10.19
C LEU A 203 -14.16 -0.60 9.80
N ASP A 204 -15.43 -0.86 10.12
CA ASP A 204 -16.47 0.17 10.02
C ASP A 204 -16.54 0.92 11.35
N TRP A 205 -16.39 2.25 11.30
CA TRP A 205 -16.21 3.07 12.50
C TRP A 205 -17.45 3.08 13.39
N ASP A 206 -18.62 3.28 12.80
CA ASP A 206 -19.87 3.34 13.59
C ASP A 206 -20.22 1.98 14.18
N ILE A 207 -20.08 0.91 13.40
CA ILE A 207 -20.29 -0.47 13.88
C ILE A 207 -19.34 -0.80 15.04
N PHE A 208 -18.08 -0.38 14.95
CA PHE A 208 -17.10 -0.55 16.02
C PHE A 208 -17.46 0.25 17.28
N LEU A 209 -17.87 1.51 17.13
CA LEU A 209 -18.22 2.37 18.27
C LEU A 209 -19.48 1.92 19.00
N ASP A 210 -20.49 1.41 18.28
CA ASP A 210 -21.70 0.85 18.87
C ASP A 210 -21.38 -0.33 19.80
N ASP A 211 -20.52 -1.23 19.35
CA ASP A 211 -20.08 -2.39 20.13
C ASP A 211 -19.14 -1.98 21.28
N LEU A 212 -18.24 -1.02 21.03
CA LEU A 212 -17.34 -0.47 22.04
C LEU A 212 -18.09 0.15 23.22
N SER A 213 -19.14 0.92 22.95
CA SER A 213 -19.92 1.61 23.98
C SER A 213 -20.88 0.67 24.73
N SER A 214 -21.49 -0.28 24.03
CA SER A 214 -22.40 -1.27 24.61
C SER A 214 -21.67 -2.41 25.35
N GLY A 215 -20.38 -2.62 25.08
CA GLY A 215 -19.61 -3.75 25.62
C GLY A 215 -19.83 -5.05 24.84
N CYS A 216 -20.51 -5.00 23.69
CA CYS A 216 -20.65 -6.14 22.79
C CYS A 216 -19.33 -6.47 22.10
N THR A 217 -19.08 -7.76 21.87
CA THR A 217 -17.79 -8.24 21.33
C THR A 217 -17.88 -8.74 19.88
N ASP A 218 -18.99 -8.47 19.18
CA ASP A 218 -19.20 -8.95 17.82
C ASP A 218 -18.30 -8.20 16.82
N PHE A 219 -18.16 -6.89 17.00
CA PHE A 219 -17.35 -5.99 16.16
C PHE A 219 -16.35 -5.13 16.93
N CYS A 220 -16.23 -5.33 18.25
CA CYS A 220 -15.19 -4.76 19.10
C CYS A 220 -14.53 -5.87 19.93
N SER A 221 -13.22 -5.78 20.18
CA SER A 221 -12.53 -6.71 21.07
C SER A 221 -11.39 -6.01 21.80
N GLU A 222 -10.97 -6.52 22.96
CA GLU A 222 -9.79 -5.98 23.65
C GLU A 222 -8.56 -6.04 22.75
N LEU A 223 -8.40 -7.14 22.01
CA LEU A 223 -7.31 -7.31 21.04
C LEU A 223 -7.31 -6.18 20.00
N LEU A 224 -8.46 -5.94 19.37
CA LEU A 224 -8.60 -4.91 18.34
C LEU A 224 -8.35 -3.50 18.92
N VAL A 225 -8.95 -3.20 20.08
CA VAL A 225 -8.78 -1.90 20.74
C VAL A 225 -7.32 -1.64 21.10
N ASN A 226 -6.62 -2.60 21.69
CA ASN A 226 -5.20 -2.44 22.04
C ASN A 226 -4.32 -2.34 20.78
N ALA A 227 -4.62 -3.06 19.70
CA ALA A 227 -3.89 -2.94 18.44
C ALA A 227 -4.09 -1.55 17.78
N VAL A 228 -5.32 -1.05 17.76
CA VAL A 228 -5.64 0.30 17.27
C VAL A 228 -4.98 1.37 18.15
N LEU A 229 -5.02 1.26 19.48
CA LEU A 229 -4.37 2.20 20.39
C LEU A 229 -2.84 2.21 20.25
N ALA A 230 -2.23 1.06 19.97
CA ALA A 230 -0.80 0.98 19.64
C ALA A 230 -0.50 1.76 18.34
N SER A 231 -1.35 1.62 17.33
CA SER A 231 -1.25 2.36 16.07
C SER A 231 -1.48 3.87 16.26
N ALA A 232 -2.51 4.24 17.00
CA ALA A 232 -2.92 5.60 17.33
C ALA A 232 -1.81 6.39 18.04
N SER A 233 -1.10 5.71 18.94
CA SER A 233 -0.05 6.30 19.78
C SER A 233 1.11 6.90 18.97
N PHE A 234 1.29 6.54 17.70
CA PHE A 234 2.28 7.17 16.81
C PHE A 234 1.95 8.64 16.49
N HIS A 235 0.68 9.03 16.52
CA HIS A 235 0.22 10.36 16.10
C HIS A 235 0.18 11.39 17.22
N SER A 236 0.31 10.97 18.48
CA SER A 236 0.18 11.89 19.62
C SER A 236 1.55 12.39 20.08
N SER A 237 1.68 13.72 20.19
CA SER A 237 2.86 14.35 20.78
C SER A 237 3.01 14.03 22.27
N LEU A 238 1.91 13.66 22.94
CA LEU A 238 1.85 13.31 24.36
C LEU A 238 2.51 11.96 24.68
N VAL A 239 2.70 11.09 23.69
CA VAL A 239 3.36 9.79 23.86
C VAL A 239 4.87 10.01 23.92
N ARG A 240 5.43 9.86 25.13
CA ARG A 240 6.86 9.94 25.39
C ARG A 240 7.60 8.79 24.70
N ASN A 241 8.83 9.06 24.26
CA ASN A 241 9.73 8.08 23.62
C ASN A 241 9.16 7.41 22.35
N ARG A 242 8.16 8.01 21.67
CA ARG A 242 7.54 7.40 20.47
C ARG A 242 8.51 7.10 19.32
N SER A 243 9.65 7.78 19.27
CA SER A 243 10.71 7.57 18.28
C SER A 243 11.63 6.39 18.58
N LYS A 244 11.51 5.74 19.75
CA LYS A 244 12.30 4.57 20.14
C LYS A 244 11.45 3.30 19.96
N PRO A 245 11.68 2.50 18.91
CA PRO A 245 10.96 1.25 18.70
C PRO A 245 11.08 0.33 19.92
N PHE A 246 9.96 -0.22 20.38
CA PHE A 246 9.89 -1.21 21.47
C PHE A 246 10.56 -0.82 22.80
N GLY A 247 10.86 0.47 23.02
CA GLY A 247 11.34 0.98 24.31
C GLY A 247 10.23 1.08 25.37
N ASP A 248 10.50 1.68 26.53
CA ASP A 248 9.45 2.01 27.50
C ASP A 248 8.62 3.20 26.99
N SER A 249 7.61 2.88 26.19
CA SER A 249 6.65 3.81 25.62
C SER A 249 5.24 3.21 25.69
N LEU A 250 4.21 4.07 25.61
CA LEU A 250 2.82 3.60 25.57
C LEU A 250 2.53 2.75 24.34
N ILE A 251 3.16 3.05 23.19
CA ILE A 251 3.07 2.22 21.98
C ILE A 251 3.43 0.78 22.33
N THR A 252 4.58 0.58 22.96
CA THR A 252 5.07 -0.75 23.35
C THR A 252 4.14 -1.45 24.33
N ARG A 253 3.54 -0.71 25.27
CA ARG A 253 2.64 -1.27 26.28
C ARG A 253 1.32 -1.77 25.65
N PHE A 254 0.66 -0.94 24.83
CA PHE A 254 -0.53 -1.36 24.09
C PHE A 254 -0.22 -2.52 23.14
N TYR A 255 0.91 -2.46 22.43
CA TYR A 255 1.36 -3.53 21.56
C TYR A 255 1.58 -4.86 22.30
N ARG A 256 2.27 -4.84 23.44
CA ARG A 256 2.52 -6.06 24.24
C ARG A 256 1.21 -6.69 24.69
N GLU A 257 0.24 -5.87 25.07
CA GLU A 257 -1.08 -6.35 25.44
C GLU A 257 -1.85 -6.92 24.26
N ALA A 258 -1.86 -6.23 23.11
CA ALA A 258 -2.44 -6.75 21.88
C ALA A 258 -1.81 -8.10 21.50
N ARG A 259 -0.49 -8.25 21.65
CA ARG A 259 0.19 -9.54 21.41
C ARG A 259 -0.20 -10.63 22.39
N ARG A 260 -0.27 -10.30 23.69
CA ARG A 260 -0.72 -11.25 24.71
C ARG A 260 -2.12 -11.77 24.41
N LEU A 261 -3.03 -10.88 24.01
CA LEU A 261 -4.40 -11.22 23.62
C LEU A 261 -4.44 -12.03 22.31
N TRP A 262 -3.61 -11.66 21.33
CA TRP A 262 -3.48 -12.40 20.07
C TRP A 262 -3.10 -13.86 20.30
N GLU A 263 -2.13 -14.10 21.18
CA GLU A 263 -1.67 -15.43 21.58
C GLU A 263 -2.73 -16.16 22.41
N ALA A 264 -3.44 -15.47 23.31
CA ALA A 264 -4.51 -16.06 24.12
C ALA A 264 -5.75 -16.49 23.32
N GLU A 265 -6.03 -15.81 22.21
CA GLU A 265 -7.16 -16.09 21.32
C GLU A 265 -6.77 -17.03 20.14
N GLU A 266 -5.66 -17.77 20.25
CA GLU A 266 -5.25 -18.74 19.22
C GLU A 266 -6.37 -19.75 18.91
N GLY A 267 -6.65 -19.96 17.62
CA GLY A 267 -7.73 -20.84 17.15
C GLY A 267 -9.12 -20.20 17.09
N VAL A 268 -9.30 -18.96 17.56
CA VAL A 268 -10.56 -18.22 17.43
C VAL A 268 -10.58 -17.43 16.12
N ASP A 269 -11.42 -17.84 15.17
CA ASP A 269 -11.57 -17.15 13.89
C ASP A 269 -12.73 -16.12 13.99
N SER A 270 -12.40 -14.83 14.08
CA SER A 270 -13.36 -13.71 14.19
C SER A 270 -13.01 -12.53 13.28
N LEU A 271 -14.00 -11.68 12.97
CA LEU A 271 -13.78 -10.49 12.16
C LEU A 271 -12.83 -9.51 12.86
N THR A 272 -13.03 -9.28 14.17
CA THR A 272 -12.18 -8.40 14.98
C THR A 272 -10.72 -8.87 15.02
N ARG A 273 -10.46 -10.18 14.94
CA ARG A 273 -9.10 -10.73 14.84
C ARG A 273 -8.47 -10.44 13.47
N VAL A 274 -9.21 -10.50 12.37
CA VAL A 274 -8.71 -10.07 11.04
C VAL A 274 -8.31 -8.59 11.09
N GLN A 275 -9.17 -7.74 11.66
CA GLN A 275 -8.94 -6.30 11.76
C GLN A 275 -7.75 -5.98 12.67
N ALA A 276 -7.61 -6.69 13.79
CA ALA A 276 -6.47 -6.55 14.69
C ALA A 276 -5.15 -6.99 14.02
N ALA A 277 -5.19 -8.03 13.20
CA ALA A 277 -4.03 -8.48 12.41
C ALA A 277 -3.55 -7.39 11.45
N LEU A 278 -4.48 -6.71 10.77
CA LEU A 278 -4.17 -5.57 9.89
C LEU A 278 -3.60 -4.38 10.68
N ALA A 279 -4.15 -4.07 11.86
CA ALA A 279 -3.63 -3.02 12.73
C ALA A 279 -2.21 -3.36 13.25
N LEU A 280 -1.96 -4.60 13.66
CA LEU A 280 -0.64 -5.07 14.08
C LEU A 280 0.36 -5.05 12.93
N PHE A 281 -0.03 -5.47 11.72
CA PHE A 281 0.78 -5.33 10.51
C PHE A 281 1.27 -3.87 10.34
N MET A 282 0.37 -2.90 10.50
CA MET A 282 0.71 -1.47 10.43
C MET A 282 1.65 -1.01 11.55
N VAL A 283 1.44 -1.45 12.79
CA VAL A 283 2.33 -1.14 13.92
C VAL A 283 3.74 -1.66 13.68
N PHE A 284 3.89 -2.89 13.19
CA PHE A 284 5.20 -3.47 12.86
C PHE A 284 5.88 -2.73 11.70
N GLY A 285 5.11 -2.35 10.67
CA GLY A 285 5.62 -1.54 9.55
C GLY A 285 6.21 -0.20 10.02
N LYS A 286 5.51 0.51 10.91
CA LYS A 286 6.00 1.79 11.47
C LYS A 286 7.26 1.64 12.31
N HIS A 287 7.51 0.47 12.88
CA HIS A 287 8.74 0.14 13.59
C HIS A 287 9.84 -0.46 12.71
N GLY A 288 9.63 -0.56 11.39
CA GLY A 288 10.60 -1.16 10.45
C GLY A 288 10.83 -2.64 10.72
N ARG A 289 9.82 -3.35 11.22
CA ARG A 289 9.82 -4.78 11.51
C ARG A 289 8.90 -5.52 10.53
N ASP A 290 8.97 -5.12 9.26
CA ASP A 290 8.05 -5.52 8.20
C ASP A 290 7.94 -7.04 8.07
N ARG A 291 9.04 -7.77 8.22
CA ARG A 291 9.06 -9.24 8.17
C ARG A 291 8.16 -9.87 9.24
N VAL A 292 8.14 -9.32 10.46
CA VAL A 292 7.28 -9.81 11.54
C VAL A 292 5.84 -9.36 11.32
N GLY A 293 5.65 -8.09 10.93
CA GLY A 293 4.34 -7.57 10.57
C GLY A 293 3.66 -8.43 9.49
N TYR A 294 4.41 -8.85 8.48
CA TYR A 294 3.91 -9.66 7.38
C TYR A 294 3.26 -10.97 7.83
N MET A 295 3.70 -11.56 8.94
CA MET A 295 3.06 -12.77 9.50
C MET A 295 1.60 -12.51 9.92
N PHE A 296 1.31 -11.33 10.48
CA PHE A 296 -0.07 -10.94 10.82
C PHE A 296 -0.92 -10.75 9.57
N LEU A 297 -0.35 -10.19 8.50
CA LEU A 297 -1.05 -10.05 7.23
C LEU A 297 -1.35 -11.41 6.58
N GLN A 298 -0.43 -12.38 6.67
CA GLN A 298 -0.67 -13.75 6.22
C GLN A 298 -1.78 -14.42 7.03
N GLU A 299 -1.77 -14.23 8.35
CA GLU A 299 -2.80 -14.78 9.22
C GLU A 299 -4.16 -14.13 9.00
N ALA A 300 -4.21 -12.82 8.70
CA ALA A 300 -5.42 -12.13 8.25
C ALA A 300 -6.02 -12.79 7.00
N CYS A 301 -5.20 -13.19 6.03
CA CYS A 301 -5.64 -13.93 4.85
C CYS A 301 -6.17 -15.33 5.19
N ARG A 302 -5.56 -16.04 6.14
CA ARG A 302 -6.06 -17.34 6.62
C ARG A 302 -7.42 -17.19 7.28
N LEU A 303 -7.55 -16.25 8.22
CA LEU A 303 -8.78 -15.94 8.94
C LEU A 303 -9.90 -15.53 7.97
N ALA A 304 -9.61 -14.62 7.03
CA ALA A 304 -10.56 -14.18 6.03
C ALA A 304 -11.08 -15.32 5.15
N ARG A 305 -10.22 -16.28 4.81
CA ARG A 305 -10.62 -17.49 4.08
C ARG A 305 -11.55 -18.37 4.92
N THR A 306 -11.21 -18.63 6.18
CA THR A 306 -12.09 -19.43 7.06
C THR A 306 -13.45 -18.77 7.22
N LEU A 307 -13.47 -17.45 7.39
CA LEU A 307 -14.68 -16.65 7.52
C LEU A 307 -15.45 -16.50 6.20
N GLY A 308 -14.90 -16.95 5.07
CA GLY A 308 -15.51 -16.85 3.75
C GLY A 308 -15.68 -15.41 3.26
N LEU A 309 -14.74 -14.50 3.59
CA LEU A 309 -14.85 -13.10 3.20
C LEU A 309 -14.81 -12.89 1.68
N PHE A 310 -14.14 -13.76 0.91
CA PHE A 310 -14.01 -13.65 -0.55
C PHE A 310 -14.75 -14.77 -1.31
N ARG A 311 -15.80 -15.33 -0.70
CA ARG A 311 -16.65 -16.35 -1.31
C ARG A 311 -18.04 -15.79 -1.51
N LEU A 312 -18.75 -16.31 -2.52
CA LEU A 312 -20.17 -16.04 -2.66
C LEU A 312 -20.90 -16.45 -1.37
N PRO A 313 -21.92 -15.68 -0.94
CA PRO A 313 -22.70 -15.98 0.25
C PRO A 313 -23.17 -17.44 0.22
N SER A 314 -22.78 -18.20 1.25
CA SER A 314 -23.10 -19.62 1.39
C SER A 314 -23.84 -19.85 2.71
N PRO A 315 -24.76 -20.84 2.81
CA PRO A 315 -25.40 -21.20 4.08
C PRO A 315 -24.42 -21.55 5.20
N ALA A 316 -23.17 -21.90 4.85
CA ALA A 316 -22.10 -22.19 5.81
C ALA A 316 -21.54 -20.93 6.50
N THR A 317 -21.72 -19.74 5.93
CA THR A 317 -21.32 -18.46 6.53
C THR A 317 -22.47 -17.94 7.39
N GLN A 318 -22.63 -18.52 8.58
CA GLN A 318 -23.75 -18.21 9.44
C GLN A 318 -23.55 -16.83 10.10
N ARG A 319 -24.40 -15.88 9.74
CA ARG A 319 -24.58 -14.64 10.49
C ARG A 319 -25.12 -14.97 11.89
N PRO A 320 -24.56 -14.42 12.97
CA PRO A 320 -25.16 -14.56 14.29
C PRO A 320 -26.60 -14.00 14.33
N PRO A 321 -27.57 -14.73 14.90
CA PRO A 321 -28.99 -14.41 14.75
C PRO A 321 -29.37 -13.03 15.29
N HIS A 322 -28.67 -12.55 16.32
CA HIS A 322 -28.88 -11.25 16.96
C HIS A 322 -28.33 -10.05 16.16
N ILE A 323 -27.48 -10.27 15.16
CA ILE A 323 -26.88 -9.21 14.36
C ILE A 323 -27.74 -8.95 13.12
N GLN A 324 -28.08 -7.70 12.83
CA GLN A 324 -28.81 -7.36 11.60
C GLN A 324 -28.02 -7.71 10.34
N GLN A 325 -28.71 -8.19 9.29
CA GLN A 325 -28.08 -8.62 8.04
C GLN A 325 -27.23 -7.52 7.41
N GLU A 326 -27.77 -6.30 7.32
CA GLU A 326 -27.06 -5.14 6.75
C GLU A 326 -25.78 -4.80 7.53
N LYS A 327 -25.85 -4.77 8.88
CA LYS A 327 -24.69 -4.54 9.76
C LYS A 327 -23.60 -5.61 9.53
N TRP A 328 -24.01 -6.88 9.44
CA TRP A 328 -23.12 -8.00 9.19
C TRP A 328 -22.43 -7.92 7.82
N ASP A 329 -23.20 -7.68 6.76
CA ASP A 329 -22.68 -7.61 5.40
C ASP A 329 -21.74 -6.42 5.21
N ARG A 330 -22.10 -5.25 5.77
CA ARG A 330 -21.27 -4.05 5.74
C ARG A 330 -19.93 -4.25 6.44
N ALA A 331 -19.92 -4.77 7.68
CA ALA A 331 -18.68 -4.99 8.42
C ALA A 331 -17.75 -5.99 7.70
N ARG A 332 -18.31 -7.04 7.11
CA ARG A 332 -17.56 -8.02 6.31
C ARG A 332 -17.01 -7.41 5.03
N ALA A 333 -17.82 -6.64 4.30
CA ALA A 333 -17.41 -5.97 3.07
C ALA A 333 -16.26 -5.00 3.33
N VAL A 334 -16.35 -4.15 4.36
CA VAL A 334 -15.29 -3.21 4.74
C VAL A 334 -13.98 -3.95 5.09
N THR A 335 -14.08 -5.03 5.87
CA THR A 335 -12.90 -5.83 6.25
C THR A 335 -12.28 -6.53 5.03
N ALA A 336 -13.11 -7.05 4.11
CA ALA A 336 -12.65 -7.66 2.87
C ALA A 336 -11.95 -6.65 1.96
N TRP A 337 -12.55 -5.46 1.80
CA TRP A 337 -11.97 -4.34 1.06
C TRP A 337 -10.60 -3.93 1.62
N ALA A 338 -10.48 -3.82 2.94
CA ALA A 338 -9.22 -3.46 3.58
C ALA A 338 -8.14 -4.51 3.34
N LEU A 339 -8.43 -5.79 3.62
CA LEU A 339 -7.47 -6.87 3.43
C LEU A 339 -7.05 -7.01 1.96
N PHE A 340 -7.99 -6.90 1.04
CA PHE A 340 -7.74 -6.89 -0.40
C PHE A 340 -6.73 -5.80 -0.79
N ASN A 341 -6.96 -4.57 -0.32
CA ASN A 341 -6.07 -3.45 -0.57
C ASN A 341 -4.66 -3.65 -0.02
N PHE A 342 -4.53 -4.16 1.20
CA PHE A 342 -3.22 -4.48 1.77
C PHE A 342 -2.45 -5.49 0.90
N GLN A 343 -3.12 -6.53 0.39
CA GLN A 343 -2.50 -7.51 -0.50
C GLN A 343 -2.05 -6.89 -1.83
N LEU A 344 -2.92 -6.10 -2.48
CA LEU A 344 -2.58 -5.44 -3.74
C LEU A 344 -1.37 -4.51 -3.58
N MET A 345 -1.36 -3.73 -2.50
CA MET A 345 -0.30 -2.79 -2.19
C MET A 345 1.03 -3.48 -1.88
N GLN A 346 1.03 -4.52 -1.06
CA GLN A 346 2.27 -5.16 -0.61
C GLN A 346 2.93 -5.98 -1.71
N TYR A 347 2.15 -6.60 -2.60
CA TYR A 347 2.69 -7.49 -3.62
C TYR A 347 2.75 -6.85 -5.00
N TYR A 348 1.60 -6.68 -5.66
CA TYR A 348 1.55 -6.31 -7.09
C TYR A 348 2.07 -4.89 -7.34
N VAL A 349 1.62 -3.93 -6.55
CA VAL A 349 2.07 -2.54 -6.62
C VAL A 349 3.58 -2.45 -6.37
N SER A 350 4.08 -3.14 -5.34
CA SER A 350 5.51 -3.17 -5.00
C SER A 350 6.34 -3.80 -6.12
N ILE A 351 5.91 -4.91 -6.72
CA ILE A 351 6.59 -5.55 -7.85
C ILE A 351 6.66 -4.59 -9.02
N ILE A 352 5.53 -4.01 -9.43
CA ILE A 352 5.49 -3.09 -10.57
C ILE A 352 6.45 -1.92 -10.32
N ARG A 353 6.37 -1.27 -9.16
CA ARG A 353 7.25 -0.15 -8.81
C ARG A 353 8.73 -0.53 -8.74
N LEU A 354 9.05 -1.73 -8.26
CA LEU A 354 10.42 -2.19 -8.14
C LEU A 354 11.05 -2.46 -9.51
N PHE A 355 10.29 -3.05 -10.44
CA PHE A 355 10.81 -3.46 -11.75
C PHE A 355 10.63 -2.40 -12.85
N GLN A 356 9.68 -1.48 -12.71
CA GLN A 356 9.37 -0.43 -13.70
C GLN A 356 10.60 0.35 -14.19
N PRO A 357 11.54 0.80 -13.33
CA PRO A 357 12.70 1.58 -13.78
C PRO A 357 13.62 0.83 -14.77
N PHE A 358 13.55 -0.51 -14.79
CA PHE A 358 14.39 -1.36 -15.62
C PHE A 358 13.74 -1.74 -16.97
N THR A 359 12.50 -1.33 -17.21
CA THR A 359 11.75 -1.70 -18.43
C THR A 359 12.17 -0.93 -19.68
N HIS A 360 12.66 0.30 -19.50
CA HIS A 360 13.06 1.21 -20.58
C HIS A 360 14.58 1.25 -20.85
N TYR A 361 15.35 0.37 -20.20
CA TYR A 361 16.80 0.37 -20.37
C TYR A 361 17.19 -0.32 -21.68
N GLU A 362 17.74 0.44 -22.64
CA GLU A 362 18.27 -0.10 -23.89
C GLU A 362 19.78 -0.29 -23.81
N SER A 363 20.27 -1.46 -24.19
CA SER A 363 21.69 -1.79 -24.18
C SER A 363 22.01 -2.86 -25.22
N SER A 364 23.17 -2.74 -25.87
CA SER A 364 23.73 -3.80 -26.71
C SER A 364 24.30 -4.98 -25.91
N ASN A 365 24.35 -4.89 -24.58
CA ASN A 365 24.81 -5.96 -23.71
C ASN A 365 23.69 -6.98 -23.46
N GLU A 366 23.92 -8.23 -23.85
CA GLU A 366 22.95 -9.33 -23.72
C GLU A 366 22.50 -9.56 -22.27
N ARG A 367 23.40 -9.43 -21.29
CA ARG A 367 23.03 -9.59 -19.87
C ARG A 367 22.05 -8.51 -19.43
N ILE A 368 22.29 -7.27 -19.85
CA ILE A 368 21.41 -6.14 -19.52
C ILE A 368 20.05 -6.30 -20.21
N SER A 369 20.05 -6.75 -21.46
CA SER A 369 18.81 -7.08 -22.19
C SER A 369 18.01 -8.17 -21.47
N SER A 370 18.67 -9.23 -20.99
CA SER A 370 18.01 -10.28 -20.20
C SER A 370 17.35 -9.76 -18.92
N TYR A 371 18.00 -8.85 -18.18
CA TYR A 371 17.38 -8.22 -17.00
C TYR A 371 16.19 -7.36 -17.34
N ARG A 372 16.25 -6.60 -18.45
CA ARG A 372 15.13 -5.81 -18.97
C ARG A 372 13.95 -6.71 -19.31
N ASP A 373 14.17 -7.80 -20.04
CA ASP A 373 13.12 -8.74 -20.44
C ASP A 373 12.45 -9.38 -19.22
N GLN A 374 13.24 -9.76 -18.21
CA GLN A 374 12.70 -10.25 -16.94
C GLN A 374 11.88 -9.17 -16.20
N ALA A 375 12.34 -7.92 -16.17
CA ALA A 375 11.61 -6.82 -15.56
C ALA A 375 10.28 -6.54 -16.27
N LEU A 376 10.29 -6.56 -17.60
CA LEU A 376 9.09 -6.44 -18.45
C LEU A 376 8.10 -7.56 -18.15
N LEU A 377 8.56 -8.82 -18.15
CA LEU A 377 7.72 -9.99 -17.86
C LEU A 377 7.09 -9.92 -16.47
N ARG A 378 7.87 -9.55 -15.45
CA ARG A 378 7.37 -9.44 -14.06
C ARG A 378 6.35 -8.31 -13.93
N THR A 379 6.60 -7.17 -14.55
CA THR A 379 5.72 -6.01 -14.52
C THR A 379 4.40 -6.30 -15.25
N SER A 380 4.46 -6.87 -16.44
CA SER A 380 3.26 -7.20 -17.23
C SER A 380 2.40 -8.27 -16.53
N THR A 381 3.04 -9.33 -16.00
CA THR A 381 2.34 -10.39 -15.24
C THR A 381 1.68 -9.81 -13.99
N ALA A 382 2.40 -8.99 -13.22
CA ALA A 382 1.85 -8.38 -12.01
C ALA A 382 0.69 -7.44 -12.32
N ASN A 383 0.77 -6.68 -13.40
CA ASN A 383 -0.30 -5.78 -13.83
C ASN A 383 -1.56 -6.54 -14.28
N LYS A 384 -1.37 -7.63 -15.04
CA LYS A 384 -2.47 -8.52 -15.43
C LYS A 384 -3.17 -9.15 -14.23
N GLU A 385 -2.43 -9.75 -13.32
CA GLU A 385 -3.01 -10.35 -12.11
C GLU A 385 -3.70 -9.29 -11.24
N LEU A 386 -3.11 -8.10 -11.10
CA LEU A 386 -3.73 -6.97 -10.39
C LEU A 386 -5.11 -6.62 -10.97
N ARG A 387 -5.24 -6.52 -12.30
CA ARG A 387 -6.54 -6.27 -12.95
C ARG A 387 -7.54 -7.38 -12.70
N GLN A 388 -7.12 -8.63 -12.88
CA GLN A 388 -7.99 -9.79 -12.65
C GLN A 388 -8.54 -9.83 -11.23
N LEU A 389 -7.69 -9.50 -10.25
CA LEU A 389 -8.09 -9.41 -8.86
C LEU A 389 -9.06 -8.27 -8.59
N ILE A 390 -8.87 -7.11 -9.21
CA ILE A 390 -9.81 -5.99 -9.11
C ILE A 390 -11.18 -6.39 -9.70
N VAL A 391 -11.20 -7.03 -10.87
CA VAL A 391 -12.43 -7.53 -11.51
C VAL A 391 -13.14 -8.57 -10.64
N LEU A 392 -12.38 -9.48 -10.04
CA LEU A 392 -12.94 -10.48 -9.14
C LEU A 392 -13.48 -9.87 -7.85
N HIS A 393 -12.81 -8.87 -7.29
CA HIS A 393 -13.26 -8.22 -6.08
C HIS A 393 -14.53 -7.37 -6.32
N ASP A 394 -14.61 -6.68 -7.46
CA ASP A 394 -15.81 -5.98 -7.92
C ASP A 394 -17.01 -6.94 -8.03
N SER A 395 -16.84 -8.12 -8.63
CA SER A 395 -17.95 -9.06 -8.79
C SER A 395 -18.46 -9.66 -7.46
N LEU A 396 -17.61 -9.69 -6.42
CA LEU A 396 -17.95 -10.24 -5.12
C LEU A 396 -18.51 -9.20 -4.15
N HIS A 397 -17.95 -7.98 -4.14
CA HIS A 397 -18.25 -6.96 -3.13
C HIS A 397 -18.87 -5.69 -3.69
N GLY A 398 -18.77 -5.47 -5.00
CA GLY A 398 -19.10 -4.20 -5.65
C GLY A 398 -18.34 -3.02 -5.05
N TRP A 399 -18.61 -1.82 -5.56
CA TRP A 399 -17.88 -0.60 -5.18
C TRP A 399 -18.49 0.17 -3.99
N ALA A 400 -19.61 -0.30 -3.42
CA ALA A 400 -20.34 0.44 -2.39
C ALA A 400 -19.54 0.64 -1.08
N ALA A 401 -18.74 -0.36 -0.71
CA ALA A 401 -17.90 -0.33 0.50
C ALA A 401 -16.42 0.01 0.20
N THR A 402 -16.15 0.58 -0.97
CA THR A 402 -14.78 0.89 -1.41
C THR A 402 -14.12 1.92 -0.51
N ILE A 403 -12.81 1.75 -0.31
CA ILE A 403 -11.98 2.58 0.57
C ILE A 403 -10.91 3.31 -0.23
N THR A 404 -10.54 4.53 0.19
CA THR A 404 -9.66 5.45 -0.55
C THR A 404 -8.32 4.85 -0.97
N ILE A 405 -7.74 3.94 -0.19
CA ILE A 405 -6.44 3.31 -0.49
C ILE A 405 -6.42 2.53 -1.82
N ILE A 406 -7.58 2.08 -2.33
CA ILE A 406 -7.68 1.37 -3.63
C ILE A 406 -7.28 2.26 -4.80
N LEU A 407 -7.30 3.58 -4.61
CA LEU A 407 -6.93 4.54 -5.65
C LEU A 407 -5.53 4.25 -6.21
N HIS A 408 -4.61 3.80 -5.36
CA HIS A 408 -3.24 3.54 -5.78
C HIS A 408 -3.11 2.29 -6.68
N PRO A 409 -3.64 1.11 -6.31
CA PRO A 409 -3.76 -0.02 -7.23
C PRO A 409 -4.54 0.30 -8.51
N LEU A 410 -5.65 1.06 -8.42
CA LEU A 410 -6.44 1.45 -9.60
C LEU A 410 -5.63 2.26 -10.59
N VAL A 411 -4.90 3.27 -10.12
CA VAL A 411 -4.06 4.11 -10.99
C VAL A 411 -3.03 3.26 -11.75
N ILE A 412 -2.36 2.34 -11.06
CA ILE A 412 -1.38 1.44 -11.68
C ILE A 412 -2.06 0.54 -12.73
N ALA A 413 -3.19 -0.07 -12.37
CA ALA A 413 -3.94 -0.95 -13.26
C ALA A 413 -4.46 -0.22 -14.50
N VAL A 414 -4.98 1.00 -14.33
CA VAL A 414 -5.55 1.84 -15.40
C VAL A 414 -4.47 2.22 -16.42
N PHE A 415 -3.40 2.88 -15.97
CA PHE A 415 -2.36 3.30 -16.90
C PHE A 415 -1.63 2.09 -17.50
N GLY A 416 -1.50 1.01 -16.71
CA GLY A 416 -1.03 -0.29 -17.20
C GLY A 416 -1.91 -0.89 -18.29
N SER A 417 -3.22 -0.74 -18.20
CA SER A 417 -4.16 -1.19 -19.24
C SER A 417 -4.04 -0.33 -20.49
N LEU A 418 -3.89 0.98 -20.35
CA LEU A 418 -3.72 1.90 -21.48
C LEU A 418 -2.46 1.54 -22.29
N ASP A 419 -1.31 1.37 -21.63
CA ASP A 419 -0.08 1.00 -22.34
C ASP A 419 -0.21 -0.35 -23.05
N GLU A 420 -0.86 -1.32 -22.42
CA GLU A 420 -1.06 -2.65 -22.99
C GLU A 420 -2.00 -2.63 -24.20
N ILE A 421 -3.09 -1.86 -24.14
CA ILE A 421 -4.02 -1.69 -25.27
C ILE A 421 -3.32 -1.00 -26.44
N VAL A 422 -2.55 0.07 -26.17
CA VAL A 422 -1.83 0.82 -27.22
C VAL A 422 -0.73 -0.02 -27.86
N SER A 423 -0.09 -0.92 -27.12
CA SER A 423 0.97 -1.78 -27.62
C SER A 423 0.47 -2.99 -28.42
N GLN A 424 -0.84 -3.24 -28.47
CA GLN A 424 -1.42 -4.37 -29.21
C GLN A 424 -1.58 -4.03 -30.68
N GLU A 425 -0.63 -4.48 -31.50
CA GLU A 425 -0.74 -4.50 -32.97
C GLU A 425 -1.57 -5.72 -33.42
N ASN A 426 -2.88 -5.72 -33.16
CA ASN A 426 -3.76 -6.83 -33.58
C ASN A 426 -4.84 -6.38 -34.57
N PRO A 427 -4.84 -6.90 -35.82
CA PRO A 427 -5.89 -6.61 -36.81
C PRO A 427 -7.29 -7.08 -36.38
N ASP A 428 -7.41 -8.11 -35.53
CA ASP A 428 -8.67 -8.70 -35.07
C ASP A 428 -9.06 -8.22 -33.65
N PHE A 429 -8.70 -6.98 -33.30
CA PHE A 429 -8.95 -6.45 -31.96
C PHE A 429 -10.46 -6.31 -31.68
N VAL A 430 -10.99 -7.12 -30.76
CA VAL A 430 -12.37 -7.06 -30.27
C VAL A 430 -12.40 -6.56 -28.83
N TRP A 431 -12.97 -5.37 -28.62
CA TRP A 431 -13.02 -4.68 -27.34
C TRP A 431 -13.67 -5.53 -26.24
N GLU A 432 -14.83 -6.13 -26.49
CA GLU A 432 -15.59 -6.84 -25.44
C GLU A 432 -14.85 -8.06 -24.87
N THR A 433 -13.97 -8.68 -25.65
CA THR A 433 -13.19 -9.85 -25.24
C THR A 433 -11.81 -9.49 -24.68
N ASN A 434 -11.36 -8.25 -24.83
CA ASN A 434 -10.04 -7.83 -24.41
C ASN A 434 -9.95 -7.70 -22.88
N GLU A 435 -9.05 -8.46 -22.25
CA GLU A 435 -8.91 -8.48 -20.79
C GLU A 435 -8.44 -7.14 -20.23
N ALA A 436 -7.48 -6.47 -20.88
CA ALA A 436 -6.99 -5.16 -20.45
C ALA A 436 -8.09 -4.10 -20.56
N TYR A 437 -8.90 -4.12 -21.61
CA TYR A 437 -10.05 -3.22 -21.76
C TYR A 437 -11.12 -3.46 -20.69
N ARG A 438 -11.48 -4.72 -20.42
CA ARG A 438 -12.42 -5.06 -19.34
C ARG A 438 -11.91 -4.61 -17.97
N GLY A 439 -10.63 -4.85 -17.69
CA GLY A 439 -9.97 -4.38 -16.47
C GLY A 439 -9.98 -2.86 -16.36
N LEU A 440 -9.69 -2.14 -17.44
CA LEU A 440 -9.76 -0.68 -17.53
C LEU A 440 -11.17 -0.17 -17.19
N LEU A 441 -12.21 -0.75 -17.80
CA LEU A 441 -13.60 -0.35 -17.53
C LEU A 441 -13.99 -0.60 -16.07
N THR A 442 -13.61 -1.74 -15.49
CA THR A 442 -13.85 -2.01 -14.06
C THR A 442 -13.12 -0.98 -13.19
N CYS A 443 -11.87 -0.64 -13.51
CA CYS A 443 -11.13 0.36 -12.74
C CYS A 443 -11.75 1.76 -12.87
N LEU A 444 -12.25 2.13 -14.05
CA LEU A 444 -12.97 3.39 -14.27
C LEU A 444 -14.27 3.47 -13.47
N ARG A 445 -15.01 2.36 -13.34
CA ARG A 445 -16.18 2.28 -12.44
C ARG A 445 -15.80 2.45 -10.98
N GLY A 446 -14.70 1.83 -10.54
CA GLY A 446 -14.19 2.05 -9.19
C GLY A 446 -13.78 3.49 -8.94
N LEU A 447 -13.04 4.09 -9.88
CA LEU A 447 -12.67 5.50 -9.81
C LEU A 447 -13.90 6.42 -9.78
N SER A 448 -14.94 6.15 -10.59
CA SER A 448 -16.16 6.97 -10.60
C SER A 448 -16.86 6.97 -9.24
N VAL A 449 -16.89 5.84 -8.54
CA VAL A 449 -17.42 5.80 -7.16
C VAL A 449 -16.54 6.59 -6.20
N ILE A 450 -15.21 6.45 -6.27
CA ILE A 450 -14.29 7.18 -5.39
C ILE A 450 -14.37 8.70 -5.61
N THR A 451 -14.77 9.16 -6.80
CA THR A 451 -14.92 10.60 -7.09
C THR A 451 -15.99 11.30 -6.25
N THR A 452 -16.93 10.56 -5.67
CA THR A 452 -18.00 11.13 -4.86
C THR A 452 -17.52 11.57 -3.47
N TYR A 453 -16.41 11.01 -2.98
CA TYR A 453 -15.89 11.30 -1.63
C TYR A 453 -14.38 11.61 -1.59
N ASN A 454 -13.69 11.64 -2.73
CA ASN A 454 -12.29 12.01 -2.82
C ASN A 454 -12.07 12.97 -4.00
N PHE A 455 -11.57 14.17 -3.73
CA PHE A 455 -11.38 15.17 -4.78
C PHE A 455 -10.24 14.82 -5.74
N TYR A 456 -9.15 14.23 -5.23
CA TYR A 456 -8.00 13.85 -6.05
C TYR A 456 -8.37 12.80 -7.11
N SER A 457 -9.28 11.88 -6.82
CA SER A 457 -9.78 10.90 -7.79
C SER A 457 -10.60 11.54 -8.92
N GLN A 458 -11.23 12.71 -8.73
CA GLN A 458 -11.92 13.45 -9.80
C GLN A 458 -10.93 13.88 -10.89
N SER A 459 -9.80 14.45 -10.48
CA SER A 459 -8.74 14.87 -11.40
C SER A 459 -8.12 13.69 -12.14
N LEU A 460 -7.86 12.59 -11.40
CA LEU A 460 -7.39 11.34 -12.02
C LEU A 460 -8.40 10.77 -13.02
N PHE A 461 -9.68 10.73 -12.66
CA PHE A 461 -10.74 10.20 -13.54
C PHE A 461 -10.81 10.97 -14.85
N ARG A 462 -10.80 12.31 -14.79
CA ARG A 462 -10.75 13.17 -15.99
C ARG A 462 -9.51 12.89 -16.84
N LEU A 463 -8.32 12.84 -16.22
CA LEU A 463 -7.07 12.57 -16.93
C LEU A 463 -7.12 11.23 -17.68
N VAL A 464 -7.56 10.17 -17.01
CA VAL A 464 -7.61 8.82 -17.59
C VAL A 464 -8.61 8.74 -18.73
N THR A 465 -9.82 9.27 -18.52
CA THR A 465 -10.88 9.21 -19.54
C THR A 465 -10.55 10.07 -20.76
N GLN A 466 -9.94 11.24 -20.57
CA GLN A 466 -9.37 12.03 -21.67
C GLN A 466 -8.24 11.28 -22.41
N SER A 467 -7.38 10.55 -21.68
CA SER A 467 -6.37 9.69 -22.31
C SER A 467 -7.03 8.61 -23.17
N CYS A 468 -8.11 7.98 -22.70
CA CYS A 468 -8.88 7.01 -23.48
C CYS A 468 -9.44 7.64 -24.76
N GLN A 469 -10.05 8.83 -24.67
CA GLN A 469 -10.59 9.57 -25.82
C GLN A 469 -9.49 9.89 -26.84
N SER A 470 -8.33 10.36 -26.38
CA SER A 470 -7.19 10.69 -27.26
C SER A 470 -6.62 9.46 -27.99
N LEU A 471 -6.76 8.28 -27.38
CA LEU A 471 -6.33 7.00 -27.93
C LEU A 471 -7.45 6.27 -28.70
N ALA A 472 -8.60 6.94 -28.91
CA ALA A 472 -9.79 6.36 -29.55
C ALA A 472 -10.30 5.06 -28.88
N ILE A 473 -10.08 4.91 -27.58
CA ILE A 473 -10.59 3.79 -26.78
C ILE A 473 -12.08 4.07 -26.47
N PRO A 474 -13.01 3.15 -26.81
CA PRO A 474 -14.43 3.36 -26.59
C PRO A 474 -14.76 3.39 -25.10
N LEU A 475 -15.57 4.37 -24.69
CA LEU A 475 -16.04 4.51 -23.31
C LEU A 475 -17.56 4.30 -23.25
N PRO A 476 -18.07 3.49 -22.30
CA PRO A 476 -19.50 3.34 -22.06
C PRO A 476 -20.16 4.67 -21.67
N THR A 477 -21.45 4.82 -21.98
CA THR A 477 -22.23 6.02 -21.69
C THR A 477 -22.19 6.42 -20.21
N GLU A 478 -22.16 5.44 -19.30
CA GLU A 478 -22.09 5.72 -17.86
C GLU A 478 -20.79 6.45 -17.50
N ILE A 479 -19.66 6.05 -18.08
CA ILE A 479 -18.36 6.68 -17.83
C ILE A 479 -18.31 8.07 -18.47
N THR A 480 -18.82 8.21 -19.69
CA THR A 480 -18.89 9.50 -20.39
C THR A 480 -19.76 10.51 -19.62
N SER A 481 -20.90 10.08 -19.08
CA SER A 481 -21.78 10.97 -18.31
C SER A 481 -21.12 11.52 -17.04
N VAL A 482 -20.24 10.73 -16.40
CA VAL A 482 -19.46 11.19 -15.24
C VAL A 482 -18.36 12.15 -15.68
N LEU A 483 -17.73 11.91 -16.83
CA LEU A 483 -16.70 12.80 -17.39
C LEU A 483 -17.25 14.20 -17.68
N ASP A 484 -18.45 14.31 -18.24
CA ASP A 484 -19.08 15.60 -18.57
C ASP A 484 -19.15 16.54 -17.35
N ARG A 485 -19.41 15.99 -16.16
CA ARG A 485 -19.43 16.76 -14.91
C ARG A 485 -18.09 17.42 -14.60
N PHE A 486 -16.98 16.71 -14.85
CA PHE A 486 -15.62 17.17 -14.57
C PHE A 486 -14.99 17.95 -15.72
N GLN A 487 -15.68 18.04 -16.86
CA GLN A 487 -15.29 18.91 -17.99
C GLN A 487 -15.99 20.27 -17.96
N SER A 488 -16.93 20.50 -17.03
CA SER A 488 -17.59 21.80 -16.90
C SER A 488 -16.58 22.95 -16.69
N ASP A 489 -16.89 24.12 -17.25
CA ASP A 489 -16.07 25.33 -17.12
C ASP A 489 -15.90 25.73 -15.65
N GLU A 490 -16.95 25.57 -14.86
CA GLU A 490 -16.94 25.85 -13.43
C GLU A 490 -15.97 24.94 -12.68
N TRP A 491 -16.03 23.62 -12.92
CA TRP A 491 -15.10 22.68 -12.30
C TRP A 491 -13.67 22.96 -12.75
N THR A 492 -13.44 23.18 -14.05
CA THR A 492 -12.10 23.40 -14.62
C THR A 492 -11.41 24.63 -14.01
N LYS A 493 -12.11 25.77 -13.95
CA LYS A 493 -11.59 27.00 -13.34
C LYS A 493 -11.26 26.82 -11.86
N THR A 494 -12.05 26.01 -11.16
CA THR A 494 -11.91 25.84 -9.71
C THR A 494 -10.84 24.79 -9.37
N ALA A 495 -10.66 23.76 -10.21
CA ALA A 495 -9.77 22.63 -9.95
C ALA A 495 -8.31 23.05 -9.66
N ALA A 496 -7.77 24.02 -10.40
CA ALA A 496 -6.41 24.52 -10.21
C ALA A 496 -6.18 25.16 -8.83
N SER A 497 -7.23 25.76 -8.26
CA SER A 497 -7.17 26.36 -6.92
C SER A 497 -7.32 25.35 -5.78
N MET A 498 -7.86 24.16 -6.08
CA MET A 498 -8.25 23.15 -5.08
C MET A 498 -7.25 21.99 -4.97
N VAL A 499 -6.46 21.72 -6.02
CA VAL A 499 -5.41 20.69 -5.96
C VAL A 499 -4.04 21.35 -5.87
N SER A 500 -3.47 21.35 -4.66
CA SER A 500 -2.03 21.53 -4.46
C SER A 500 -1.41 20.17 -4.15
N SER A 501 -0.86 19.51 -5.16
CA SER A 501 -0.37 18.13 -5.03
C SER A 501 0.97 17.92 -5.72
N GLN A 502 1.95 17.45 -4.95
CA GLN A 502 3.20 16.91 -5.51
C GLN A 502 3.05 15.48 -6.04
N TYR A 503 1.84 14.92 -6.00
CA TYR A 503 1.57 13.56 -6.43
C TYR A 503 1.66 13.44 -7.95
N ILE A 504 2.33 12.40 -8.42
CA ILE A 504 2.52 12.10 -9.83
C ILE A 504 1.36 11.22 -10.28
N ALA A 505 0.63 11.63 -11.31
CA ALA A 505 -0.57 10.92 -11.76
C ALA A 505 -0.24 9.52 -12.28
N ASP A 506 0.77 9.39 -13.14
CA ASP A 506 1.31 8.09 -13.58
C ASP A 506 2.68 7.83 -12.94
N MET A 507 2.67 7.13 -11.81
CA MET A 507 3.88 6.80 -11.04
C MET A 507 4.78 5.75 -11.72
N ARG A 508 4.43 5.30 -12.92
CA ARG A 508 5.22 4.36 -13.70
C ARG A 508 6.19 5.06 -14.66
N ARG A 509 6.04 6.36 -14.89
CA ARG A 509 6.95 7.14 -15.75
C ARG A 509 8.30 7.39 -15.10
N THR A 510 9.36 7.43 -15.91
CA THR A 510 10.75 7.63 -15.47
C THR A 510 10.99 9.07 -15.00
N VAL A 511 12.13 9.31 -14.33
CA VAL A 511 12.50 10.59 -13.68
C VAL A 511 12.46 11.79 -14.65
N SER A 512 12.68 11.56 -15.95
CA SER A 512 12.55 12.58 -17.00
C SER A 512 11.08 12.96 -17.20
N GLY A 513 10.69 14.16 -16.75
CA GLY A 513 9.34 14.70 -16.94
C GLY A 513 8.41 14.58 -15.72
N MET A 514 8.93 14.24 -14.54
CA MET A 514 8.14 14.17 -13.31
C MET A 514 7.42 15.48 -12.98
N GLU A 515 8.04 16.64 -13.24
CA GLU A 515 7.42 17.96 -13.03
C GLU A 515 6.17 18.16 -13.91
N ASN A 516 6.21 17.66 -15.15
CA ASN A 516 5.08 17.69 -16.08
C ASN A 516 3.99 16.66 -15.77
N ALA A 517 4.32 15.64 -14.99
CA ALA A 517 3.43 14.55 -14.60
C ALA A 517 2.79 14.74 -13.21
N ARG A 518 3.14 15.82 -12.50
CA ARG A 518 2.47 16.21 -11.27
C ARG A 518 1.04 16.65 -11.56
N MET A 519 0.14 16.33 -10.64
CA MET A 519 -1.27 16.60 -10.84
C MET A 519 -1.58 18.10 -10.93
N ASP A 520 -0.91 18.94 -10.15
CA ASP A 520 -1.02 20.41 -10.24
C ASP A 520 -0.62 20.94 -11.63
N THR A 521 0.50 20.46 -12.17
CA THR A 521 0.97 20.80 -13.53
C THR A 521 0.00 20.30 -14.60
N ILE A 522 -0.59 19.11 -14.43
CA ILE A 522 -1.60 18.58 -15.37
C ILE A 522 -2.85 19.46 -15.34
N ILE A 523 -3.34 19.81 -14.15
CA ILE A 523 -4.57 20.60 -13.96
C ILE A 523 -4.41 22.01 -14.55
N SER A 524 -3.27 22.67 -14.31
CA SER A 524 -3.00 24.01 -14.85
C SER A 524 -3.03 24.08 -16.39
N ARG A 525 -2.90 22.95 -17.09
CA ARG A 525 -3.01 22.88 -18.55
C ARG A 525 -4.45 22.70 -19.04
N TRP A 526 -5.39 22.35 -18.17
CA TRP A 526 -6.79 22.18 -18.57
C TRP A 526 -7.47 23.50 -18.95
N ASP A 527 -7.03 24.62 -18.39
CA ASP A 527 -7.44 25.97 -18.82
C ASP A 527 -6.95 26.30 -20.24
N ALA A 528 -5.78 25.77 -20.64
CA ALA A 528 -5.24 25.93 -22.00
C ALA A 528 -5.92 25.00 -23.02
N LEU A 529 -6.58 23.93 -22.57
CA LEU A 529 -7.36 23.01 -23.41
C LEU A 529 -8.82 23.45 -23.59
N THR A 530 -9.28 24.46 -22.84
CA THR A 530 -10.62 25.07 -22.96
C THR A 530 -10.65 26.28 -23.92
N ILE A 531 -9.63 26.46 -24.76
CA ILE A 531 -9.57 27.59 -25.69
C ILE A 531 -10.61 27.45 -26.82
N LYS A 532 -11.75 28.11 -26.57
CA LYS A 532 -12.68 28.83 -27.45
C LYS A 532 -13.11 28.12 -28.75
N GLU A 533 -14.37 27.70 -28.79
CA GLU A 533 -15.13 27.76 -30.04
C GLU A 533 -15.09 29.21 -30.54
N ASP A 534 -14.48 29.42 -31.70
CA ASP A 534 -14.42 30.69 -32.41
C ASP A 534 -15.75 30.88 -33.16
N PRO A 535 -16.66 31.78 -32.70
CA PRO A 535 -17.96 31.97 -33.35
C PRO A 535 -17.84 32.57 -34.76
N ASP A 536 -16.67 33.11 -35.13
CA ASP A 536 -16.46 33.77 -36.42
C ASP A 536 -16.14 32.80 -37.58
N LYS A 537 -16.02 31.50 -37.33
CA LYS A 537 -15.79 30.50 -38.40
C LYS A 537 -17.05 29.87 -38.99
N ARG A 538 -18.26 30.24 -38.54
CA ARG A 538 -19.53 29.76 -39.12
C ARG A 538 -20.09 30.64 -40.25
N HIS A 539 -19.47 31.76 -40.61
CA HIS A 539 -19.98 32.66 -41.65
C HIS A 539 -19.13 32.78 -42.92
N ALA A 540 -18.03 32.04 -43.03
CA ALA A 540 -17.33 31.90 -44.29
C ALA A 540 -17.52 30.46 -44.79
N HIS A 541 -18.64 30.20 -45.46
CA HIS A 541 -18.88 29.21 -46.54
C HIS A 541 -20.41 29.07 -46.69
N SER A 542 -21.05 30.13 -47.22
CA SER A 542 -22.29 30.01 -48.00
C SER A 542 -21.97 30.34 -49.45
#